data_AF-A0A917RAI5-F1
#
_entry.id   AF-A0A917RAI5-F1
#
_cell.length_a   1.000
_cell.length_b   1.000
_cell.length_c   1.000
_cell.angle_alpha   90.00
_cell.angle_beta   90.00
_cell.angle_gamma   90.00
#
_symmetry.space_group_name_H-M   'P 1'
#
loop_
_entity.id
_entity.type
_entity.pdbx_description
1 polymer ?
#
loop_
_entity_poly.entity_id
_entity_poly.type
_entity_poly.pdbx_seq_one_letter_code
_entity_poly.pdbx_strand_id
1 'polypeptide(L)'
;MRSTHLSRKAVATLVAAATVGAVAGFTPAATASAPSHGGATADARHTSPVTQERNKRVAVHVLKRLFEHGDLSAADRHIRPDYIQHNPNAADGTEALKDFVRFETARYPDLTYNVKRVLAQGNMVIVHGNVINEPGTRGVALVDMFRFDPKSGMIAEHWDILQDVPASTVNGNDMFGTVSHPRTNQPGPRWLTPFSQKVATKYFDTLLVDKNPDAVRYLAPEYYQHNPTIPNGSAGLREQFTSFFQQFPNLIVERKRVIAEGDMVAIHAHYRLSPEDRGQSVVDIFRVGRNGKIVEHWDVLQDVPATSANDNTMF
;
A
#
# COMPACT_ATOMS: atom_id res chain seq x y z
N MET A 1 -10.81 -19.07 -35.56
CA MET A 1 -11.34 -19.85 -34.42
C MET A 1 -10.62 -19.41 -33.15
N ARG A 2 -11.35 -19.27 -32.04
CA ARG A 2 -10.86 -19.04 -30.65
C ARG A 2 -9.79 -17.95 -30.45
N SER A 3 -10.27 -16.71 -30.30
CA SER A 3 -9.54 -15.70 -29.52
C SER A 3 -9.52 -16.11 -28.04
N THR A 4 -8.35 -16.18 -27.43
CA THR A 4 -8.18 -16.46 -26.00
C THR A 4 -8.25 -15.15 -25.21
N HIS A 5 -9.41 -14.86 -24.63
CA HIS A 5 -9.57 -13.70 -23.75
C HIS A 5 -8.76 -13.88 -22.46
N LEU A 6 -7.73 -13.04 -22.26
CA LEU A 6 -7.02 -12.93 -20.98
C LEU A 6 -7.68 -11.84 -20.12
N SER A 7 -7.86 -12.12 -18.83
CA SER A 7 -8.62 -11.26 -17.91
C SER A 7 -7.82 -10.01 -17.47
N ARG A 8 -8.54 -8.95 -17.05
CA ARG A 8 -7.98 -7.66 -16.60
C ARG A 8 -6.83 -7.77 -15.57
N LYS A 9 -6.80 -8.82 -14.74
CA LYS A 9 -5.73 -9.08 -13.75
C LYS A 9 -4.30 -9.15 -14.36
N ALA A 10 -4.15 -9.28 -15.68
CA ALA A 10 -2.85 -9.38 -16.35
C ALA A 10 -2.21 -8.04 -16.77
N VAL A 11 -2.97 -6.93 -16.84
CA VAL A 11 -2.47 -5.64 -17.37
C VAL A 11 -2.04 -4.68 -16.24
N ALA A 12 -2.72 -4.76 -15.09
CA ALA A 12 -2.41 -4.10 -13.82
C ALA A 12 -0.92 -4.18 -13.42
N THR A 13 -0.34 -5.36 -13.63
CA THR A 13 0.94 -5.78 -13.09
C THR A 13 2.14 -4.95 -13.58
N LEU A 14 1.94 -4.09 -14.59
CA LEU A 14 3.03 -3.53 -15.40
C LEU A 14 3.68 -2.28 -14.85
N VAL A 15 2.99 -1.49 -14.03
CA VAL A 15 3.64 -0.39 -13.27
C VAL A 15 4.69 -0.97 -12.29
N ALA A 16 4.58 -2.28 -12.04
CA ALA A 16 5.56 -3.11 -11.37
C ALA A 16 5.99 -4.34 -12.23
N ALA A 17 6.16 -4.21 -13.58
CA ALA A 17 6.90 -5.10 -14.54
C ALA A 17 6.26 -5.22 -15.96
N ALA A 18 6.85 -4.63 -17.03
CA ALA A 18 6.47 -4.83 -18.46
C ALA A 18 6.14 -6.32 -18.83
N THR A 19 5.10 -6.73 -19.61
CA THR A 19 4.68 -6.32 -21.00
C THR A 19 3.22 -6.67 -21.47
N VAL A 20 2.62 -5.78 -22.30
CA VAL A 20 1.58 -5.84 -23.42
C VAL A 20 0.17 -6.51 -23.31
N GLY A 21 -0.91 -5.77 -23.72
CA GLY A 21 -2.26 -6.37 -24.01
C GLY A 21 -3.51 -5.51 -24.43
N ALA A 22 -3.44 -4.64 -25.45
CA ALA A 22 -4.50 -3.95 -26.28
C ALA A 22 -6.02 -3.77 -25.88
N VAL A 23 -6.41 -2.47 -25.76
CA VAL A 23 -7.66 -1.69 -26.07
C VAL A 23 -9.08 -2.29 -26.29
N ALA A 24 -10.06 -1.73 -25.53
CA ALA A 24 -11.18 -0.86 -25.98
C ALA A 24 -11.98 -0.28 -24.76
N GLY A 25 -12.71 0.85 -24.79
CA GLY A 25 -12.78 1.99 -25.74
C GLY A 25 -14.17 2.68 -25.85
N PHE A 26 -14.40 3.86 -25.25
CA PHE A 26 -15.57 4.77 -25.45
C PHE A 26 -15.27 6.23 -24.99
N THR A 27 -16.19 7.18 -25.28
CA THR A 27 -16.01 8.65 -25.34
C THR A 27 -16.12 9.42 -24.00
N PRO A 28 -15.62 10.68 -23.91
CA PRO A 28 -15.36 11.37 -22.63
C PRO A 28 -16.49 12.29 -22.13
N ALA A 29 -16.47 12.61 -20.82
CA ALA A 29 -17.14 13.79 -20.26
C ALA A 29 -16.51 14.26 -18.93
N ALA A 30 -16.59 15.58 -18.69
CA ALA A 30 -16.36 16.31 -17.45
C ALA A 30 -14.93 16.36 -16.84
N THR A 31 -14.33 17.56 -16.92
CA THR A 31 -13.18 17.99 -16.13
C THR A 31 -13.58 18.25 -14.67
N ALA A 32 -12.88 17.64 -13.71
CA ALA A 32 -12.97 17.98 -12.29
C ALA A 32 -11.65 18.60 -11.82
N SER A 33 -11.72 19.79 -11.22
CA SER A 33 -10.53 20.52 -10.73
C SER A 33 -10.06 19.94 -9.41
N ALA A 34 -8.76 19.67 -9.28
CA ALA A 34 -8.16 19.18 -8.04
C ALA A 34 -8.15 20.26 -6.93
N PRO A 35 -8.56 19.95 -5.69
CA PRO A 35 -8.33 20.83 -4.54
C PRO A 35 -6.85 20.87 -4.17
N SER A 36 -6.30 22.07 -4.04
CA SER A 36 -4.93 22.29 -3.58
C SER A 36 -4.74 21.78 -2.14
N HIS A 37 -3.68 21.00 -1.93
CA HIS A 37 -3.38 20.45 -0.61
C HIS A 37 -2.88 21.55 0.34
N GLY A 38 -3.71 21.94 1.31
CA GLY A 38 -3.30 22.78 2.42
C GLY A 38 -2.32 22.02 3.32
N GLY A 39 -1.07 22.51 3.41
CA GLY A 39 -0.06 21.93 4.27
C GLY A 39 -0.41 22.07 5.75
N ALA A 40 -0.97 21.01 6.34
CA ALA A 40 -1.25 20.96 7.77
C ALA A 40 0.06 20.93 8.57
N THR A 41 0.28 21.95 9.40
CA THR A 41 1.37 21.95 10.39
C THR A 41 1.20 20.76 11.33
N ALA A 42 2.15 19.83 11.33
CA ALA A 42 2.07 18.62 12.14
C ALA A 42 2.00 18.96 13.64
N ASP A 43 0.95 18.48 14.33
CA ASP A 43 0.83 18.63 15.78
C ASP A 43 1.98 17.90 16.48
N ALA A 44 2.80 18.64 17.23
CA ALA A 44 3.99 18.14 17.91
C ALA A 44 3.69 16.92 18.79
N ARG A 45 2.47 16.81 19.34
CA ARG A 45 2.04 15.66 20.17
C ARG A 45 2.09 14.34 19.42
N HIS A 46 1.88 14.33 18.10
CA HIS A 46 1.88 13.12 17.27
C HIS A 46 3.22 12.87 16.57
N THR A 47 4.13 13.84 16.57
CA THR A 47 5.52 13.60 16.13
C THR A 47 6.36 12.83 17.16
N SER A 48 5.90 12.71 18.41
CA SER A 48 6.63 12.02 19.48
C SER A 48 6.76 10.50 19.20
N PRO A 49 7.94 9.87 19.44
CA PRO A 49 8.10 8.43 19.31
C PRO A 49 7.18 7.60 20.20
N VAL A 50 6.85 8.09 21.40
CA VAL A 50 5.94 7.42 22.34
C VAL A 50 4.52 7.40 21.79
N THR A 51 4.05 8.52 21.22
CA THR A 51 2.71 8.62 20.62
C THR A 51 2.60 7.72 19.41
N GLN A 52 3.62 7.70 18.54
CA GLN A 52 3.65 6.83 17.36
C GLN A 52 3.65 5.35 17.75
N GLU A 53 4.47 4.93 18.70
CA GLU A 53 4.49 3.55 19.19
C GLU A 53 3.15 3.13 19.83
N ARG A 54 2.50 4.05 20.58
CA ARG A 54 1.13 3.83 21.08
C ARG A 54 0.12 3.70 19.94
N ASN A 55 0.20 4.52 18.89
CA ASN A 55 -0.70 4.45 17.73
C ASN A 55 -0.50 3.14 16.93
N LYS A 56 0.75 2.67 16.75
CA LYS A 56 1.07 1.35 16.14
C LYS A 56 0.39 0.21 16.89
N ARG A 57 0.46 0.22 18.23
CA ARG A 57 -0.21 -0.77 19.10
C ARG A 57 -1.72 -0.71 18.99
N VAL A 58 -2.31 0.50 18.96
CA VAL A 58 -3.77 0.66 18.79
C VAL A 58 -4.24 0.13 17.44
N ALA A 59 -3.55 0.44 16.33
CA ALA A 59 -3.91 -0.07 15.01
C ALA A 59 -3.92 -1.60 14.96
N VAL A 60 -2.82 -2.25 15.39
CA VAL A 60 -2.73 -3.72 15.45
C VAL A 60 -3.77 -4.34 16.40
N HIS A 61 -4.00 -3.71 17.56
CA HIS A 61 -4.99 -4.17 18.52
C HIS A 61 -6.40 -4.13 17.95
N VAL A 62 -6.80 -3.01 17.33
CA VAL A 62 -8.13 -2.85 16.71
C VAL A 62 -8.36 -3.90 15.63
N LEU A 63 -7.43 -4.07 14.69
CA LEU A 63 -7.53 -5.07 13.62
C LEU A 63 -7.74 -6.48 14.17
N LYS A 64 -6.89 -6.92 15.11
CA LYS A 64 -6.99 -8.26 15.71
C LYS A 64 -8.26 -8.45 16.55
N ARG A 65 -8.64 -7.47 17.38
CA ARG A 65 -9.84 -7.57 18.22
C ARG A 65 -11.12 -7.60 17.40
N LEU A 66 -11.21 -6.82 16.33
CA LEU A 66 -12.37 -6.84 15.44
C LEU A 66 -12.44 -8.15 14.63
N PHE A 67 -11.38 -8.48 13.88
CA PHE A 67 -11.47 -9.54 12.87
C PHE A 67 -11.11 -10.95 13.36
N GLU A 68 -10.27 -11.12 14.39
CA GLU A 68 -9.94 -12.46 14.95
C GLU A 68 -10.84 -12.84 16.14
N HIS A 69 -11.61 -11.89 16.69
CA HIS A 69 -12.35 -12.08 17.94
C HIS A 69 -13.78 -11.50 17.97
N GLY A 70 -14.20 -10.73 16.95
CA GLY A 70 -15.52 -10.09 16.93
C GLY A 70 -15.74 -9.07 18.06
N ASP A 71 -14.69 -8.59 18.73
CA ASP A 71 -14.77 -7.69 19.88
C ASP A 71 -15.04 -6.24 19.43
N LEU A 72 -16.31 -5.95 19.14
CA LEU A 72 -16.78 -4.62 18.74
C LEU A 72 -16.43 -3.51 19.74
N SER A 73 -16.19 -3.85 21.02
CA SER A 73 -15.80 -2.86 22.04
C SER A 73 -14.41 -2.26 21.78
N ALA A 74 -13.59 -2.89 20.94
CA ALA A 74 -12.35 -2.29 20.44
C ALA A 74 -12.61 -1.09 19.52
N ALA A 75 -13.69 -1.10 18.74
CA ALA A 75 -14.08 0.06 17.93
C ALA A 75 -14.50 1.22 18.84
N ASP A 76 -15.40 0.96 19.80
CA ASP A 76 -15.90 1.99 20.75
C ASP A 76 -14.78 2.72 21.50
N ARG A 77 -13.69 2.02 21.85
CA ARG A 77 -12.54 2.59 22.58
C ARG A 77 -11.54 3.34 21.71
N HIS A 78 -11.48 3.07 20.41
CA HIS A 78 -10.31 3.41 19.60
C HIS A 78 -10.62 4.02 18.23
N ILE A 79 -11.87 4.00 17.76
CA ILE A 79 -12.29 4.53 16.47
C ILE A 79 -13.34 5.61 16.72
N ARG A 80 -13.20 6.76 16.07
CA ARG A 80 -14.18 7.84 16.16
C ARG A 80 -15.52 7.40 15.58
N PRO A 81 -16.67 7.73 16.20
CA PRO A 81 -17.99 7.42 15.65
C PRO A 81 -18.15 7.88 14.18
N ASP A 82 -17.55 9.02 13.85
CA ASP A 82 -17.51 9.66 12.53
C ASP A 82 -16.20 9.41 11.77
N TYR A 83 -15.56 8.24 11.93
CA TYR A 83 -14.37 7.91 11.14
C TYR A 83 -14.70 7.77 9.64
N ILE A 84 -13.77 8.26 8.83
CA ILE A 84 -13.87 8.27 7.36
C ILE A 84 -13.25 6.98 6.80
N GLN A 85 -13.91 6.35 5.84
CA GLN A 85 -13.53 5.09 5.21
C GLN A 85 -13.20 5.31 3.73
N HIS A 86 -12.09 4.72 3.28
CA HIS A 86 -11.64 4.74 1.89
C HIS A 86 -11.55 3.33 1.28
N ASN A 87 -11.74 2.26 2.07
CA ASN A 87 -12.01 0.90 1.54
C ASN A 87 -13.32 0.95 0.73
N PRO A 88 -13.31 0.62 -0.56
CA PRO A 88 -14.50 0.72 -1.40
C PRO A 88 -15.61 -0.30 -1.06
N ASN A 89 -15.36 -1.26 -0.17
CA ASN A 89 -16.31 -2.28 0.26
C ASN A 89 -16.98 -1.97 1.61
N ALA A 90 -16.56 -0.90 2.30
CA ALA A 90 -17.09 -0.52 3.61
C ALA A 90 -17.63 0.92 3.58
N ALA A 91 -18.78 1.15 4.24
CA ALA A 91 -19.34 2.49 4.40
C ALA A 91 -18.68 3.26 5.55
N ASP A 92 -18.90 4.58 5.58
CA ASP A 92 -18.38 5.49 6.61
C ASP A 92 -19.00 5.25 8.00
N GLY A 93 -18.25 5.61 9.04
CA GLY A 93 -18.72 5.62 10.42
C GLY A 93 -18.62 4.28 11.16
N THR A 94 -18.44 4.34 12.48
CA THR A 94 -18.13 3.16 13.32
C THR A 94 -19.24 2.11 13.34
N GLU A 95 -20.52 2.50 13.22
CA GLU A 95 -21.60 1.51 13.20
C GLU A 95 -21.59 0.67 11.92
N ALA A 96 -21.28 1.25 10.75
CA ALA A 96 -21.09 0.50 9.51
C ALA A 96 -19.91 -0.49 9.61
N LEU A 97 -18.82 -0.08 10.28
CA LEU A 97 -17.70 -0.98 10.57
C LEU A 97 -18.11 -2.14 11.50
N LYS A 98 -18.93 -1.89 12.53
CA LYS A 98 -19.43 -2.95 13.41
C LYS A 98 -20.31 -3.95 12.66
N ASP A 99 -21.14 -3.49 11.73
CA ASP A 99 -21.96 -4.36 10.88
C ASP A 99 -21.11 -5.18 9.91
N PHE A 100 -20.10 -4.56 9.29
CA PHE A 100 -19.11 -5.25 8.46
C PHE A 100 -18.37 -6.35 9.24
N VAL A 101 -17.88 -6.04 10.44
CA VAL A 101 -17.20 -7.00 11.32
C VAL A 101 -18.13 -8.15 11.75
N ARG A 102 -19.40 -7.87 12.06
CA ARG A 102 -20.40 -8.92 12.36
C ARG A 102 -20.62 -9.85 11.17
N PHE A 103 -20.68 -9.32 9.96
CA PHE A 103 -20.81 -10.12 8.74
C PHE A 103 -19.54 -10.97 8.48
N GLU A 104 -18.37 -10.36 8.50
CA GLU A 104 -17.11 -11.06 8.19
C GLU A 104 -16.77 -12.14 9.21
N THR A 105 -16.92 -11.89 10.51
CA THR A 105 -16.63 -12.89 11.55
C THR A 105 -17.64 -14.05 11.58
N ALA A 106 -18.89 -13.83 11.16
CA ALA A 106 -19.85 -14.91 10.96
C ALA A 106 -19.55 -15.76 9.72
N ARG A 107 -18.92 -15.16 8.70
CA ARG A 107 -18.53 -15.80 7.45
C ARG A 107 -17.18 -16.53 7.55
N TYR A 108 -16.23 -15.97 8.29
CA TYR A 108 -14.85 -16.41 8.44
C TYR A 108 -14.47 -16.49 9.93
N PRO A 109 -15.02 -17.46 10.69
CA PRO A 109 -14.79 -17.55 12.14
C PRO A 109 -13.34 -17.91 12.52
N ASP A 110 -12.59 -18.53 11.60
CA ASP A 110 -11.18 -18.91 11.77
C ASP A 110 -10.21 -17.90 11.12
N LEU A 111 -10.67 -16.68 10.81
CA LEU A 111 -9.85 -15.64 10.18
C LEU A 111 -8.64 -15.28 11.06
N THR A 112 -7.44 -15.35 10.47
CA THR A 112 -6.21 -14.88 11.14
C THR A 112 -5.61 -13.68 10.42
N TYR A 113 -5.26 -12.67 11.22
CA TYR A 113 -4.62 -11.43 10.78
C TYR A 113 -3.13 -11.48 11.13
N ASN A 114 -2.30 -11.85 10.16
CA ASN A 114 -0.86 -12.05 10.31
C ASN A 114 -0.08 -10.77 9.97
N VAL A 115 -0.03 -9.83 10.92
CA VAL A 115 0.77 -8.59 10.82
C VAL A 115 2.23 -8.93 10.52
N LYS A 116 2.80 -8.32 9.47
CA LYS A 116 4.21 -8.50 9.08
C LYS A 116 5.07 -7.34 9.58
N ARG A 117 4.73 -6.11 9.20
CA ARG A 117 5.46 -4.88 9.52
C ARG A 117 4.49 -3.72 9.79
N VAL A 118 4.89 -2.81 10.67
CA VAL A 118 4.11 -1.64 11.07
C VAL A 118 5.03 -0.42 11.11
N LEU A 119 4.66 0.65 10.41
CA LEU A 119 5.39 1.93 10.38
C LEU A 119 4.49 3.03 10.93
N ALA A 120 5.07 4.06 11.55
CA ALA A 120 4.34 5.27 11.90
C ALA A 120 5.15 6.55 11.68
N GLN A 121 4.48 7.57 11.15
CA GLN A 121 5.05 8.91 10.96
C GLN A 121 3.98 9.97 11.24
N GLY A 122 4.25 10.86 12.20
CA GLY A 122 3.25 11.82 12.67
C GLY A 122 2.02 11.09 13.22
N ASN A 123 0.83 11.47 12.77
CA ASN A 123 -0.43 10.82 13.13
C ASN A 123 -0.85 9.68 12.16
N MET A 124 0.00 9.29 11.21
CA MET A 124 -0.24 8.16 10.31
C MET A 124 0.41 6.88 10.83
N VAL A 125 -0.29 5.76 10.68
CA VAL A 125 0.22 4.40 10.86
C VAL A 125 -0.08 3.59 9.60
N ILE A 126 0.83 2.71 9.19
CA ILE A 126 0.52 1.63 8.23
C ILE A 126 0.70 0.26 8.88
N VAL A 127 -0.10 -0.71 8.49
CA VAL A 127 0.03 -2.13 8.85
C VAL A 127 0.07 -2.93 7.56
N HIS A 128 1.22 -3.49 7.20
CA HIS A 128 1.30 -4.49 6.12
C HIS A 128 1.16 -5.89 6.76
N GLY A 129 0.12 -6.61 6.37
CA GLY A 129 -0.26 -7.92 6.89
C GLY A 129 -0.64 -8.93 5.81
N ASN A 130 -0.95 -10.14 6.28
CA ASN A 130 -1.58 -11.20 5.51
C ASN A 130 -2.82 -11.67 6.26
N VAL A 131 -4.00 -11.54 5.65
CA VAL A 131 -5.25 -12.04 6.21
C VAL A 131 -5.58 -13.38 5.58
N ILE A 132 -5.74 -14.40 6.40
CA ILE A 132 -6.10 -15.76 6.00
C ILE A 132 -7.52 -16.01 6.49
N ASN A 133 -8.50 -15.90 5.59
CA ASN A 133 -9.93 -16.08 5.88
C ASN A 133 -10.30 -17.53 6.20
N GLU A 134 -9.62 -18.48 5.56
CA GLU A 134 -9.87 -19.93 5.69
C GLU A 134 -8.54 -20.66 5.92
N PRO A 135 -8.43 -21.53 6.95
CA PRO A 135 -7.21 -22.28 7.26
C PRO A 135 -6.67 -23.06 6.05
N GLY A 136 -5.35 -22.99 5.84
CA GLY A 136 -4.66 -23.65 4.73
C GLY A 136 -4.71 -22.90 3.40
N THR A 137 -5.42 -21.78 3.29
CA THR A 137 -5.32 -20.87 2.14
C THR A 137 -4.09 -19.96 2.25
N ARG A 138 -3.66 -19.37 1.13
CA ARG A 138 -2.58 -18.35 1.10
C ARG A 138 -3.02 -16.99 1.63
N GLY A 139 -4.33 -16.77 1.76
CA GLY A 139 -4.92 -15.50 2.15
C GLY A 139 -4.70 -14.36 1.15
N VAL A 140 -4.85 -13.15 1.67
CA VAL A 140 -4.76 -11.86 0.97
C VAL A 140 -3.58 -11.08 1.56
N ALA A 141 -2.74 -10.49 0.73
CA ALA A 141 -1.76 -9.48 1.11
C ALA A 141 -2.46 -8.12 1.21
N LEU A 142 -2.19 -7.37 2.27
CA LEU A 142 -2.86 -6.08 2.44
C LEU A 142 -2.00 -5.04 3.14
N VAL A 143 -2.29 -3.77 2.87
CA VAL A 143 -1.79 -2.62 3.66
C VAL A 143 -2.97 -1.80 4.15
N ASP A 144 -3.21 -1.82 5.46
CA ASP A 144 -4.09 -0.85 6.12
C ASP A 144 -3.29 0.42 6.43
N MET A 145 -3.94 1.58 6.31
CA MET A 145 -3.42 2.86 6.75
C MET A 145 -4.45 3.56 7.62
N PHE A 146 -3.99 4.13 8.73
CA PHE A 146 -4.83 4.83 9.69
C PHE A 146 -4.32 6.24 9.93
N ARG A 147 -5.21 7.23 9.88
CA ARG A 147 -4.95 8.55 10.47
C ARG A 147 -5.56 8.61 11.88
N PHE A 148 -4.75 9.01 12.84
CA PHE A 148 -5.20 9.29 14.20
C PHE A 148 -5.61 10.77 14.34
N ASP A 149 -6.69 11.04 15.07
CA ASP A 149 -7.06 12.40 15.46
C ASP A 149 -6.08 12.92 16.54
N PRO A 150 -5.44 14.09 16.33
CA PRO A 150 -4.49 14.65 17.29
C PRO A 150 -5.08 15.00 18.66
N LYS A 151 -6.41 15.16 18.78
CA LYS A 151 -7.06 15.55 20.04
C LYS A 151 -7.44 14.35 20.91
N SER A 152 -8.20 13.40 20.38
CA SER A 152 -8.65 12.19 21.07
C SER A 152 -7.62 11.05 21.09
N GLY A 153 -6.70 11.04 20.11
CA GLY A 153 -5.85 9.87 19.86
C GLY A 153 -6.63 8.64 19.38
N MET A 154 -7.83 8.80 18.86
CA MET A 154 -8.61 7.72 18.23
C MET A 154 -8.30 7.68 16.72
N ILE A 155 -8.53 6.54 16.08
CA ILE A 155 -8.55 6.39 14.62
C ILE A 155 -9.69 7.25 14.07
N ALA A 156 -9.38 8.06 13.06
CA ALA A 156 -10.27 9.05 12.48
C ALA A 156 -10.52 8.85 10.98
N GLU A 157 -9.66 8.08 10.31
CA GLU A 157 -9.72 7.83 8.87
C GLU A 157 -8.94 6.56 8.55
N HIS A 158 -9.42 5.77 7.59
CA HIS A 158 -8.88 4.47 7.21
C HIS A 158 -8.85 4.28 5.69
N TRP A 159 -7.74 3.75 5.18
CA TRP A 159 -7.59 3.26 3.82
C TRP A 159 -7.06 1.84 3.88
N ASP A 160 -7.46 0.97 2.96
CA ASP A 160 -6.79 -0.29 2.71
C ASP A 160 -6.53 -0.54 1.21
N ILE A 161 -5.66 -1.50 0.96
CA ILE A 161 -5.37 -2.06 -0.36
C ILE A 161 -5.22 -3.56 -0.17
N LEU A 162 -5.93 -4.35 -0.97
CA LEU A 162 -5.99 -5.81 -0.87
C LEU A 162 -5.59 -6.48 -2.19
N GLN A 163 -4.75 -7.53 -2.10
CA GLN A 163 -4.28 -8.31 -3.25
C GLN A 163 -4.24 -9.81 -2.92
N ASP A 164 -4.79 -10.65 -3.78
CA ASP A 164 -4.72 -12.12 -3.66
C ASP A 164 -3.26 -12.59 -3.62
N VAL A 165 -2.87 -13.41 -2.62
CA VAL A 165 -1.52 -14.00 -2.61
C VAL A 165 -1.42 -15.09 -3.69
N PRO A 166 -0.54 -14.95 -4.69
CA PRO A 166 -0.46 -15.88 -5.81
C PRO A 166 0.16 -17.23 -5.39
N ALA A 167 -0.01 -18.24 -6.25
CA ALA A 167 0.54 -19.58 -6.02
C ALA A 167 2.07 -19.67 -6.23
N SER A 168 2.65 -18.72 -6.98
CA SER A 168 4.08 -18.63 -7.28
C SER A 168 4.47 -17.17 -7.56
N THR A 169 5.77 -16.88 -7.50
CA THR A 169 6.35 -15.57 -7.79
C THR A 169 7.53 -15.70 -8.75
N VAL A 170 7.80 -14.65 -9.54
CA VAL A 170 8.91 -14.60 -10.52
C VAL A 170 10.27 -14.48 -9.84
N ASN A 171 10.35 -13.79 -8.70
CA ASN A 171 11.56 -13.64 -7.90
C ASN A 171 11.85 -14.84 -6.96
N GLY A 172 10.85 -15.67 -6.65
CA GLY A 172 10.97 -16.79 -5.72
C GLY A 172 10.87 -16.43 -4.22
N ASN A 173 10.62 -15.16 -3.89
CA ASN A 173 10.27 -14.72 -2.53
C ASN A 173 8.74 -14.77 -2.34
N ASP A 174 8.27 -14.78 -1.09
CA ASP A 174 6.86 -14.50 -0.78
C ASP A 174 6.57 -12.98 -0.85
N MET A 175 5.34 -12.54 -0.57
CA MET A 175 4.99 -11.11 -0.53
C MET A 175 5.34 -10.42 0.81
N PHE A 176 5.98 -11.10 1.77
CA PHE A 176 5.87 -10.75 3.19
C PHE A 176 7.17 -10.71 4.00
N GLY A 177 8.10 -11.63 3.74
CA GLY A 177 9.31 -11.85 4.52
C GLY A 177 10.31 -10.70 4.43
N THR A 178 11.47 -10.88 5.06
CA THR A 178 12.61 -9.96 4.94
C THR A 178 13.87 -10.81 4.71
N VAL A 179 14.44 -10.69 3.52
CA VAL A 179 15.62 -11.43 3.02
C VAL A 179 16.89 -10.59 3.18
N SER A 180 16.79 -9.28 3.01
CA SER A 180 17.89 -8.32 3.17
C SER A 180 18.38 -8.21 4.62
N HIS A 181 19.53 -7.56 4.82
CA HIS A 181 20.08 -7.31 6.15
C HIS A 181 19.72 -5.90 6.66
N PRO A 182 19.24 -5.74 7.91
CA PRO A 182 18.95 -6.79 8.89
C PRO A 182 17.67 -7.57 8.58
N ARG A 183 17.70 -8.90 8.78
CA ARG A 183 16.55 -9.80 8.59
C ARG A 183 15.53 -9.64 9.71
N THR A 184 14.76 -8.57 9.64
CA THR A 184 13.70 -8.23 10.59
C THR A 184 12.60 -7.45 9.88
N ASN A 185 11.35 -7.67 10.28
CA ASN A 185 10.24 -6.86 9.78
C ASN A 185 10.07 -5.53 10.54
N GLN A 186 10.89 -5.28 11.56
CA GLN A 186 10.87 -4.01 12.29
C GLN A 186 11.64 -2.92 11.54
N PRO A 187 11.13 -1.68 11.55
CA PRO A 187 11.90 -0.50 11.18
C PRO A 187 13.23 -0.40 11.95
N GLY A 188 14.29 -0.02 11.24
CA GLY A 188 15.59 0.29 11.83
C GLY A 188 15.60 1.57 12.68
N PRO A 189 16.79 2.04 13.09
CA PRO A 189 16.90 3.19 13.98
C PRO A 189 16.31 4.49 13.41
N ARG A 190 15.45 5.15 14.20
CA ARG A 190 14.65 6.33 13.81
C ARG A 190 15.46 7.54 13.31
N TRP A 191 16.75 7.65 13.64
CA TRP A 191 17.60 8.71 13.07
C TRP A 191 17.84 8.54 11.56
N LEU A 192 17.62 7.34 10.99
CA LEU A 192 17.69 7.10 9.56
C LEU A 192 16.48 7.66 8.79
N THR A 193 15.35 7.92 9.46
CA THR A 193 14.07 8.24 8.78
C THR A 193 14.16 9.35 7.74
N PRO A 194 14.76 10.53 8.00
CA PRO A 194 14.84 11.59 7.00
C PRO A 194 15.71 11.20 5.79
N PHE A 195 16.75 10.39 6.00
CA PHE A 195 17.63 9.91 4.95
C PHE A 195 16.93 8.86 4.08
N SER A 196 16.37 7.83 4.72
CA SER A 196 15.66 6.75 4.03
C SER A 196 14.48 7.29 3.23
N GLN A 197 13.68 8.19 3.83
CA GLN A 197 12.57 8.86 3.15
C GLN A 197 13.05 9.60 1.90
N LYS A 198 14.13 10.38 1.99
CA LYS A 198 14.70 11.10 0.84
C LYS A 198 15.21 10.17 -0.26
N VAL A 199 15.82 9.04 0.09
CA VAL A 199 16.30 8.05 -0.90
C VAL A 199 15.12 7.40 -1.62
N ALA A 200 14.13 6.89 -0.87
CA ALA A 200 12.97 6.21 -1.43
C ALA A 200 12.09 7.14 -2.28
N THR A 201 11.78 8.34 -1.79
CA THR A 201 10.97 9.29 -2.58
C THR A 201 11.69 9.79 -3.82
N LYS A 202 13.02 9.98 -3.77
CA LYS A 202 13.76 10.40 -4.97
C LYS A 202 13.93 9.27 -5.99
N TYR A 203 14.05 8.02 -5.55
CA TYR A 203 13.95 6.85 -6.44
C TYR A 203 12.59 6.78 -7.11
N PHE A 204 11.51 6.81 -6.31
CA PHE A 204 10.13 6.75 -6.76
C PHE A 204 9.80 7.84 -7.77
N ASP A 205 10.08 9.10 -7.43
CA ASP A 205 9.79 10.24 -8.31
C ASP A 205 10.59 10.13 -9.62
N THR A 206 11.90 9.84 -9.55
CA THR A 206 12.70 9.74 -10.77
C THR A 206 12.38 8.50 -11.61
N LEU A 207 11.95 7.40 -11.02
CA LEU A 207 11.53 6.24 -11.78
C LEU A 207 10.15 6.44 -12.41
N LEU A 208 9.12 6.66 -11.59
CA LEU A 208 7.72 6.48 -11.97
C LEU A 208 7.04 7.80 -12.39
N VAL A 209 7.42 8.92 -11.78
CA VAL A 209 6.84 10.24 -12.10
C VAL A 209 7.61 10.88 -13.27
N ASP A 210 8.94 10.96 -13.18
CA ASP A 210 9.83 11.47 -14.22
C ASP A 210 10.04 10.46 -15.38
N LYS A 211 9.54 9.22 -15.24
CA LYS A 211 9.67 8.10 -16.21
C LYS A 211 11.12 7.79 -16.61
N ASN A 212 12.08 7.97 -15.70
CA ASN A 212 13.50 7.83 -16.01
C ASN A 212 14.06 6.48 -15.49
N PRO A 213 14.36 5.51 -16.38
CA PRO A 213 14.91 4.21 -15.99
C PRO A 213 16.35 4.28 -15.42
N ASP A 214 17.06 5.42 -15.51
CA ASP A 214 18.32 5.63 -14.77
C ASP A 214 18.13 5.54 -13.24
N ALA A 215 16.89 5.65 -12.75
CA ALA A 215 16.56 5.50 -11.34
C ALA A 215 17.00 4.15 -10.74
N VAL A 216 17.21 3.09 -11.54
CA VAL A 216 17.78 1.82 -11.04
C VAL A 216 19.12 2.01 -10.32
N ARG A 217 19.84 3.12 -10.55
CA ARG A 217 21.06 3.50 -9.80
C ARG A 217 20.85 3.68 -8.30
N TYR A 218 19.61 3.87 -7.82
CA TYR A 218 19.30 3.92 -6.38
C TYR A 218 19.15 2.53 -5.75
N LEU A 219 19.04 1.47 -6.55
CA LEU A 219 18.93 0.09 -6.07
C LEU A 219 20.32 -0.48 -5.73
N ALA A 220 20.35 -1.45 -4.83
CA ALA A 220 21.52 -2.30 -4.59
C ALA A 220 21.59 -3.39 -5.68
N PRO A 221 22.78 -3.89 -6.07
CA PRO A 221 22.90 -5.02 -6.99
C PRO A 221 22.06 -6.23 -6.55
N GLU A 222 22.07 -6.51 -5.25
CA GLU A 222 21.35 -7.59 -4.57
C GLU A 222 19.87 -7.28 -4.26
N TYR A 223 19.29 -6.21 -4.81
CA TYR A 223 17.92 -5.75 -4.55
C TYR A 223 16.88 -6.88 -4.52
N TYR A 224 16.33 -7.12 -3.33
CA TYR A 224 15.34 -8.17 -3.09
C TYR A 224 13.93 -7.68 -3.37
N GLN A 225 13.11 -8.56 -3.92
CA GLN A 225 11.84 -8.19 -4.50
C GLN A 225 10.72 -9.10 -4.04
N HIS A 226 9.60 -8.51 -3.63
CA HIS A 226 8.42 -9.21 -3.12
C HIS A 226 7.13 -8.91 -3.90
N ASN A 227 7.14 -7.93 -4.81
CA ASN A 227 6.14 -7.89 -5.88
C ASN A 227 6.20 -9.22 -6.64
N PRO A 228 5.09 -9.97 -6.81
CA PRO A 228 5.14 -11.35 -7.29
C PRO A 228 5.61 -11.53 -8.74
N THR A 229 5.77 -10.45 -9.52
CA THR A 229 6.06 -10.52 -10.97
C THR A 229 7.34 -9.83 -11.43
N ILE A 230 7.97 -9.00 -10.58
CA ILE A 230 9.34 -8.52 -10.83
C ILE A 230 10.34 -9.61 -10.41
N PRO A 231 11.41 -9.89 -11.19
CA PRO A 231 12.51 -10.74 -10.76
C PRO A 231 13.36 -10.12 -9.62
N ASN A 232 14.19 -10.93 -8.97
CA ASN A 232 15.19 -10.44 -8.00
C ASN A 232 16.39 -9.78 -8.69
N GLY A 233 17.06 -8.87 -7.96
CA GLY A 233 18.25 -8.14 -8.40
C GLY A 233 17.93 -6.89 -9.22
N SER A 234 18.90 -5.97 -9.32
CA SER A 234 18.73 -4.73 -10.10
C SER A 234 19.08 -4.85 -11.59
N ALA A 235 19.62 -6.00 -12.01
CA ALA A 235 19.98 -6.27 -13.41
C ALA A 235 18.73 -6.40 -14.29
N GLY A 236 18.78 -5.92 -15.53
CA GLY A 236 17.65 -5.95 -16.47
C GLY A 236 16.51 -4.96 -16.18
N LEU A 237 16.32 -4.51 -14.92
CA LEU A 237 15.24 -3.58 -14.56
C LEU A 237 15.26 -2.28 -15.38
N ARG A 238 16.44 -1.77 -15.76
CA ARG A 238 16.56 -0.59 -16.65
C ARG A 238 15.82 -0.80 -17.97
N GLU A 239 16.03 -1.95 -18.61
CA GLU A 239 15.46 -2.30 -19.91
C GLU A 239 13.97 -2.61 -19.77
N GLN A 240 13.57 -3.26 -18.67
CA GLN A 240 12.18 -3.52 -18.34
C GLN A 240 11.38 -2.22 -18.16
N PHE A 241 11.89 -1.26 -17.39
CA PHE A 241 11.26 0.05 -17.22
C PHE A 241 11.30 0.89 -18.51
N THR A 242 12.36 0.79 -19.31
CA THR A 242 12.42 1.45 -20.63
C THR A 242 11.30 0.95 -21.54
N SER A 243 11.12 -0.37 -21.63
CA SER A 243 10.05 -1.01 -22.39
C SER A 243 8.66 -0.66 -21.84
N PHE A 244 8.52 -0.60 -20.52
CA PHE A 244 7.27 -0.21 -19.85
C PHE A 244 6.85 1.22 -20.22
N PHE A 245 7.74 2.20 -20.12
CA PHE A 245 7.41 3.60 -20.45
C PHE A 245 7.19 3.84 -21.95
N GLN A 246 7.84 3.04 -22.81
CA GLN A 246 7.53 3.02 -24.25
C GLN A 246 6.12 2.45 -24.54
N GLN A 247 5.69 1.45 -23.77
CA GLN A 247 4.37 0.85 -23.90
C GLN A 247 3.25 1.73 -23.33
N PHE A 248 3.52 2.46 -22.25
CA PHE A 248 2.57 3.39 -21.60
C PHE A 248 3.14 4.81 -21.54
N PRO A 249 3.28 5.49 -22.70
CA PRO A 249 3.78 6.87 -22.73
C PRO A 249 2.89 7.81 -21.91
N ASN A 250 1.59 7.50 -21.83
CA ASN A 250 0.57 8.26 -21.11
C ASN A 250 0.38 7.85 -19.63
N LEU A 251 1.27 7.04 -19.07
CA LEU A 251 1.27 6.71 -17.63
C LEU A 251 1.25 7.99 -16.78
N ILE A 252 0.38 8.03 -15.77
CA ILE A 252 0.32 9.07 -14.75
C ILE A 252 0.48 8.40 -13.39
N VAL A 253 1.49 8.83 -12.63
CA VAL A 253 1.74 8.36 -11.26
C VAL A 253 1.66 9.54 -10.32
N GLU A 254 0.68 9.51 -9.42
CA GLU A 254 0.43 10.54 -8.42
C GLU A 254 0.65 9.98 -7.02
N ARG A 255 1.78 10.31 -6.41
CA ARG A 255 2.01 10.04 -4.98
C ARG A 255 1.03 10.84 -4.13
N LYS A 256 0.34 10.16 -3.22
CA LYS A 256 -0.64 10.75 -2.30
C LYS A 256 -0.07 10.98 -0.90
N ARG A 257 0.69 10.01 -0.37
CA ARG A 257 1.30 10.10 0.97
C ARG A 257 2.57 9.26 1.09
N VAL A 258 3.39 9.60 2.09
CA VAL A 258 4.62 8.88 2.47
C VAL A 258 4.60 8.66 3.97
N ILE A 259 4.91 7.44 4.40
CA ILE A 259 5.08 7.09 5.81
C ILE A 259 6.44 6.40 5.97
N ALA A 260 7.38 7.08 6.62
CA ALA A 260 8.73 6.57 6.86
C ALA A 260 8.97 6.34 8.36
N GLU A 261 9.58 5.20 8.71
CA GLU A 261 10.13 4.94 10.04
C GLU A 261 11.45 4.19 9.89
N GLY A 262 12.49 4.67 10.57
CA GLY A 262 13.83 4.07 10.51
C GLY A 262 14.41 3.97 9.10
N ASP A 263 14.68 2.72 8.69
CA ASP A 263 15.17 2.34 7.36
C ASP A 263 14.06 1.88 6.40
N MET A 264 12.78 1.93 6.80
CA MET A 264 11.64 1.60 5.96
C MET A 264 10.86 2.85 5.53
N VAL A 265 10.35 2.84 4.29
CA VAL A 265 9.52 3.91 3.72
C VAL A 265 8.39 3.30 2.91
N ALA A 266 7.15 3.62 3.25
CA ALA A 266 5.98 3.33 2.43
C ALA A 266 5.54 4.57 1.65
N ILE A 267 5.14 4.37 0.40
CA ILE A 267 4.65 5.40 -0.51
C ILE A 267 3.31 4.91 -1.06
N HIS A 268 2.23 5.65 -0.79
CA HIS A 268 0.92 5.38 -1.37
C HIS A 268 0.70 6.28 -2.58
N ALA A 269 0.27 5.70 -3.68
CA ALA A 269 0.12 6.39 -4.96
C ALA A 269 -1.07 5.89 -5.78
N HIS A 270 -1.51 6.74 -6.70
CA HIS A 270 -2.49 6.44 -7.74
C HIS A 270 -1.77 6.26 -9.07
N TYR A 271 -1.86 5.06 -9.64
CA TYR A 271 -1.26 4.75 -10.95
C TYR A 271 -2.35 4.66 -12.01
N ARG A 272 -2.23 5.42 -13.10
CA ARG A 272 -3.16 5.39 -14.24
C ARG A 272 -2.39 5.17 -15.53
N LEU A 273 -2.74 4.16 -16.32
CA LEU A 273 -2.05 3.81 -17.56
C LEU A 273 -2.37 4.77 -18.72
N SER A 274 -3.49 5.50 -18.64
CA SER A 274 -3.87 6.63 -19.49
C SER A 274 -4.72 7.64 -18.69
N PRO A 275 -5.03 8.85 -19.21
CA PRO A 275 -5.86 9.83 -18.51
C PRO A 275 -7.26 9.33 -18.14
N GLU A 276 -7.83 8.45 -18.96
CA GLU A 276 -9.17 7.87 -18.84
C GLU A 276 -9.22 6.62 -17.94
N ASP A 277 -8.05 6.07 -17.61
CA ASP A 277 -7.93 4.93 -16.72
C ASP A 277 -8.34 5.31 -15.29
N ARG A 278 -9.23 4.52 -14.67
CA ARG A 278 -9.53 4.65 -13.23
C ARG A 278 -8.28 4.38 -12.40
N GLY A 279 -7.39 3.55 -12.92
CA GLY A 279 -6.10 3.25 -12.33
C GLY A 279 -6.19 2.34 -11.10
N GLN A 280 -5.09 2.35 -10.35
CA GLN A 280 -4.86 1.48 -9.22
C GLN A 280 -4.41 2.28 -8.00
N SER A 281 -4.84 1.83 -6.83
CA SER A 281 -4.27 2.22 -5.55
C SER A 281 -3.10 1.28 -5.25
N VAL A 282 -1.92 1.84 -5.00
CA VAL A 282 -0.69 1.07 -4.74
C VAL A 282 0.04 1.60 -3.51
N VAL A 283 0.49 0.72 -2.63
CA VAL A 283 1.49 1.04 -1.61
C VAL A 283 2.77 0.25 -1.89
N ASP A 284 3.79 0.97 -2.33
CA ASP A 284 5.17 0.51 -2.39
C ASP A 284 5.85 0.68 -1.03
N ILE A 285 6.56 -0.32 -0.54
CA ILE A 285 7.32 -0.31 0.71
C ILE A 285 8.78 -0.64 0.39
N PHE A 286 9.68 0.27 0.72
CA PHE A 286 11.12 0.13 0.48
C PHE A 286 11.89 -0.01 1.80
N ARG A 287 12.94 -0.82 1.79
CA ARG A 287 14.01 -0.82 2.82
C ARG A 287 15.27 -0.19 2.24
N VAL A 288 15.83 0.81 2.94
CA VAL A 288 17.05 1.50 2.55
C VAL A 288 18.24 0.95 3.35
N GLY A 289 19.21 0.37 2.65
CA GLY A 289 20.44 -0.16 3.23
C GLY A 289 21.40 0.94 3.70
N ARG A 290 22.36 0.54 4.54
CA ARG A 290 23.38 1.45 5.11
C ARG A 290 24.29 2.12 4.07
N ASN A 291 24.37 1.55 2.87
CA ASN A 291 25.07 2.09 1.70
C ASN A 291 24.28 3.19 0.96
N GLY A 292 23.08 3.56 1.44
CA GLY A 292 22.21 4.53 0.78
C GLY A 292 21.51 4.01 -0.47
N LYS A 293 21.49 2.69 -0.67
CA LYS A 293 20.72 2.02 -1.73
C LYS A 293 19.43 1.44 -1.18
N ILE A 294 18.42 1.30 -2.01
CA ILE A 294 17.25 0.47 -1.72
C ILE A 294 17.69 -0.98 -1.88
N VAL A 295 17.54 -1.77 -0.82
CA VAL A 295 17.97 -3.18 -0.75
C VAL A 295 16.81 -4.16 -0.87
N GLU A 296 15.58 -3.71 -0.64
CA GLU A 296 14.40 -4.59 -0.62
C GLU A 296 13.12 -3.79 -0.89
N HIS A 297 12.15 -4.42 -1.54
CA HIS A 297 10.85 -3.84 -1.88
C HIS A 297 9.71 -4.85 -1.76
N TRP A 298 8.58 -4.39 -1.21
CA TRP A 298 7.28 -5.05 -1.20
C TRP A 298 6.22 -4.08 -1.72
N ASP A 299 5.21 -4.57 -2.41
CA ASP A 299 4.03 -3.78 -2.73
C ASP A 299 2.73 -4.55 -2.46
N VAL A 300 1.63 -3.78 -2.41
CA VAL A 300 0.27 -4.27 -2.56
C VAL A 300 -0.46 -3.30 -3.49
N LEU A 301 -1.18 -3.84 -4.48
CA LEU A 301 -1.90 -3.06 -5.50
C LEU A 301 -3.33 -3.56 -5.71
N GLN A 302 -4.26 -2.62 -5.91
CA GLN A 302 -5.69 -2.89 -6.13
C GLN A 302 -6.26 -1.94 -7.19
N ASP A 303 -7.03 -2.48 -8.13
CA ASP A 303 -7.78 -1.68 -9.12
C ASP A 303 -8.81 -0.78 -8.43
N VAL A 304 -8.88 0.50 -8.82
CA VAL A 304 -9.89 1.44 -8.29
C VAL A 304 -11.28 1.06 -8.84
N PRO A 305 -12.17 0.47 -8.03
CA PRO A 305 -13.41 -0.14 -8.53
C PRO A 305 -14.37 0.92 -9.08
N ALA A 306 -15.26 0.53 -10.00
CA ALA A 306 -16.20 1.46 -10.64
C ALA A 306 -17.18 2.14 -9.66
N THR A 307 -17.45 1.49 -8.53
CA THR A 307 -18.38 1.89 -7.46
C THR A 307 -17.73 1.67 -6.10
N SER A 308 -18.17 2.41 -5.09
CA SER A 308 -17.72 2.31 -3.69
C SER A 308 -18.95 2.27 -2.77
N ALA A 309 -18.79 1.71 -1.57
CA ALA A 309 -19.77 1.74 -0.48
C ALA A 309 -19.76 3.06 0.31
N ASN A 310 -18.85 3.98 -0.02
CA ASN A 310 -18.72 5.34 0.50
C ASN A 310 -18.45 6.32 -0.66
N ASP A 311 -18.60 7.63 -0.42
CA ASP A 311 -18.33 8.66 -1.43
C ASP A 311 -16.85 9.10 -1.48
N ASN A 312 -15.99 8.47 -0.66
CA ASN A 312 -14.57 8.81 -0.58
C ASN A 312 -13.77 8.08 -1.67
N THR A 313 -12.66 8.68 -2.12
CA THR A 313 -11.76 8.02 -3.07
C THR A 313 -10.85 7.04 -2.33
N MET A 314 -10.19 6.09 -3.02
CA MET A 314 -9.14 5.26 -2.37
C MET A 314 -7.88 6.04 -1.97
N PHE A 315 -7.88 7.37 -2.09
CA PHE A 315 -6.76 8.28 -1.90
C PHE A 315 -7.07 9.37 -0.88
#